data_AF-A0A165NDW1-F1
#
_entry.id   AF-A0A165NDW1-F1
#
_cell.length_a   1.000
_cell.length_b   1.000
_cell.length_c   1.000
_cell.angle_alpha   90.00
_cell.angle_beta   90.00
_cell.angle_gamma   90.00
#
_symmetry.space_group_name_H-M   'P 1'
#
loop_
_entity.id
_entity.type
_entity.pdbx_description
1 polymer ?
#
loop_
_entity_poly.entity_id
_entity_poly.type
_entity_poly.pdbx_seq_one_letter_code
_entity_poly.pdbx_strand_id
1 'polypeptide(L)'
;MMKTDILFSSPRIRFSRSQQEAILAWGKELGAKDVPSLYALDKFQKEALDTLGNPTVKMTSASGNVWYQNSIGDGLRMVRVNVSEYFVPI
;
A
#
# COMPACT_ATOMS: atom_id res chain seq x y z
N MET A 1 -3.10 11.58 4.42
CA MET A 1 -3.15 10.55 3.36
C MET A 1 -1.94 9.62 3.38
N MET A 2 -0.76 10.02 2.90
CA MET A 2 0.39 9.11 2.70
C MET A 2 0.85 8.34 3.95
N LYS A 3 0.95 8.99 5.13
CA LYS A 3 1.38 8.30 6.37
C LYS A 3 0.43 7.16 6.78
N THR A 4 -0.87 7.40 6.65
CA THR A 4 -1.91 6.43 6.99
C THR A 4 -1.93 5.28 5.98
N ASP A 5 -1.72 5.59 4.70
CA ASP A 5 -1.57 4.59 3.64
C ASP A 5 -0.36 3.66 3.89
N ILE A 6 0.81 4.20 4.22
CA ILE A 6 2.01 3.43 4.59
C ILE A 6 1.74 2.53 5.81
N LEU A 7 1.04 3.05 6.82
CA LEU A 7 0.71 2.27 8.01
C LEU A 7 -0.18 1.07 7.66
N PHE A 8 -1.26 1.29 6.91
CA PHE A 8 -2.23 0.24 6.57
C PHE A 8 -1.74 -0.71 5.49
N SER A 9 -0.78 -0.31 4.66
CA SER A 9 -0.12 -1.14 3.65
C SER A 9 1.12 -1.87 4.17
N SER A 10 1.44 -1.78 5.47
CA SER A 10 2.60 -2.43 6.08
C SER A 10 2.62 -3.95 5.79
N PRO A 11 3.69 -4.49 5.20
CA PRO A 11 3.76 -5.91 4.85
C PRO A 11 3.71 -6.83 6.08
N ARG A 12 4.27 -6.38 7.20
CA ARG A 12 4.45 -7.18 8.42
C ARG A 12 3.26 -7.12 9.36
N ILE A 13 2.38 -6.13 9.20
CA ILE A 13 1.23 -5.91 10.08
C ILE A 13 0.02 -5.68 9.20
N ARG A 14 -0.86 -6.68 9.11
CA ARG A 14 -2.12 -6.58 8.38
C ARG A 14 -3.20 -6.07 9.32
N PHE A 15 -3.76 -4.91 8.99
CA PHE A 15 -4.90 -4.37 9.71
C PHE A 15 -6.20 -4.79 9.02
N SER A 16 -7.11 -5.42 9.76
CA SER A 16 -8.49 -5.63 9.29
C SER A 16 -9.18 -4.27 9.10
N ARG A 17 -10.27 -4.25 8.32
CA ARG A 17 -11.06 -3.04 8.13
C ARG A 17 -11.54 -2.43 9.45
N SER A 18 -12.01 -3.27 10.38
CA SER A 18 -12.44 -2.83 11.71
C SER A 18 -11.29 -2.25 12.54
N GLN A 19 -10.08 -2.81 12.44
CA GLN A 19 -8.90 -2.26 13.11
C GLN A 19 -8.50 -0.89 12.52
N GLN A 20 -8.55 -0.73 11.19
CA GLN A 20 -8.28 0.55 10.55
C GLN A 20 -9.30 1.61 10.99
N GLU A 21 -10.58 1.27 11.04
CA GLU A 21 -11.64 2.17 11.54
C GLU A 21 -11.39 2.58 12.99
N ALA A 22 -11.04 1.63 13.86
CA ALA A 22 -10.72 1.90 15.26
C ALA A 22 -9.51 2.85 15.41
N ILE A 23 -8.44 2.65 14.62
CA ILE A 23 -7.25 3.51 14.64
C ILE A 23 -7.60 4.94 14.20
N LEU A 24 -8.41 5.08 13.15
CA LEU A 24 -8.84 6.41 12.66
C LEU A 24 -9.79 7.09 13.65
N ALA A 25 -10.71 6.34 14.26
CA ALA A 25 -11.62 6.85 15.29
C ALA A 25 -10.82 7.35 16.51
N TRP A 26 -9.86 6.54 16.98
CA TRP A 26 -8.98 6.92 18.07
C TRP A 26 -8.17 8.18 17.76
N GLY A 27 -7.62 8.30 16.54
CA GLY A 27 -6.94 9.52 16.11
C GLY A 27 -7.83 10.77 16.14
N LYS A 28 -9.10 10.65 15.74
CA LYS A 28 -10.08 11.75 15.83
C LYS A 28 -10.39 12.13 17.27
N GLU A 29 -10.59 11.14 18.14
CA GLU A 29 -10.87 11.34 19.57
C GLU A 29 -9.71 12.03 20.29
N LEU A 30 -8.46 11.76 19.87
CA LEU A 30 -7.27 12.45 20.36
C LEU A 30 -7.09 13.87 19.81
N GLY A 31 -8.02 14.36 18.98
CA GLY A 31 -7.96 15.71 18.42
C GLY A 31 -6.98 15.86 17.25
N ALA A 32 -6.57 14.75 16.62
CA ALA A 32 -5.75 14.85 15.42
C ALA A 32 -6.53 15.56 14.29
N LYS A 33 -5.85 16.49 13.61
CA LYS A 33 -6.39 17.19 12.45
C LYS A 33 -6.20 16.33 11.19
N ASP A 34 -7.09 16.51 10.22
CA ASP A 34 -6.97 15.90 8.88
C ASP A 34 -6.93 14.36 8.88
N VAL A 35 -7.63 13.71 9.82
CA VAL A 35 -7.76 12.25 9.85
C VAL A 35 -8.59 11.78 8.65
N PRO A 36 -8.03 10.97 7.74
CA PRO A 36 -8.74 10.55 6.55
C PRO A 36 -9.88 9.58 6.88
N SER A 37 -10.89 9.52 6.01
CA SER A 37 -11.82 8.39 6.00
C SER A 37 -11.21 7.21 5.24
N LEU A 38 -11.70 5.99 5.51
CA LEU A 38 -11.32 4.83 4.71
C LEU A 38 -11.62 5.03 3.22
N TYR A 39 -12.78 5.62 2.90
CA TYR A 39 -13.14 5.94 1.52
C TYR A 39 -12.09 6.84 0.84
N ALA A 40 -11.60 7.86 1.56
CA ALA A 40 -10.63 8.78 1.02
C ALA A 40 -9.24 8.12 0.85
N LEU A 41 -8.90 7.14 1.70
CA LEU A 41 -7.70 6.29 1.52
C LEU A 41 -7.84 5.39 0.31
N ASP A 42 -8.97 4.69 0.14
CA ASP A 42 -9.23 3.83 -1.02
C ASP A 42 -9.17 4.63 -2.33
N LYS A 43 -9.73 5.85 -2.33
CA LYS A 43 -9.69 6.75 -3.48
C LYS A 43 -8.25 7.17 -3.78
N PHE A 44 -7.49 7.58 -2.76
CA PHE A 44 -6.08 7.94 -2.91
C PHE A 44 -5.23 6.79 -3.47
N GLN A 45 -5.42 5.57 -2.97
CA GLN A 45 -4.70 4.38 -3.45
C GLN A 45 -5.02 4.08 -4.92
N LYS A 46 -6.29 4.17 -5.33
CA LYS A 46 -6.70 3.97 -6.73
C LYS A 46 -6.07 5.00 -7.65
N GLU A 47 -6.17 6.28 -7.29
CA GLU A 47 -5.58 7.38 -8.07
C GLU A 47 -4.04 7.24 -8.18
N ALA A 48 -3.38 6.81 -7.09
CA ALA A 48 -1.95 6.53 -7.10
C ALA A 48 -1.58 5.38 -8.04
N LEU A 49 -2.35 4.28 -8.04
CA LEU A 49 -2.14 3.14 -8.94
C LEU A 49 -2.40 3.51 -10.41
N ASP A 50 -3.42 4.31 -10.68
CA ASP A 50 -3.72 4.78 -12.05
C ASP A 50 -2.61 5.72 -12.57
N THR A 51 -2.02 6.53 -11.69
CA THR A 51 -0.96 7.48 -12.05
C THR A 51 0.41 6.81 -12.23
N LEU A 52 0.78 5.91 -11.32
CA LEU A 52 2.10 5.29 -11.27
C LEU A 52 2.16 3.97 -12.07
N GLY A 53 1.00 3.45 -12.48
CA GLY A 53 0.85 2.11 -13.03
C GLY A 53 0.73 1.07 -11.91
N ASN A 54 -0.15 0.08 -12.11
CA ASN A 54 -0.28 -1.03 -11.19
C ASN A 54 0.85 -2.04 -11.42
N PRO A 55 1.77 -2.25 -10.46
CA PRO A 55 2.84 -3.23 -10.62
C PRO A 55 2.29 -4.66 -10.65
N THR A 56 1.09 -4.90 -10.12
CA THR A 56 0.45 -6.22 -10.07
C THR A 56 -0.36 -6.48 -11.33
N VAL A 57 0.10 -7.43 -12.14
CA VAL A 57 -0.61 -7.92 -13.32
C VAL A 57 -1.44 -9.14 -12.94
N LYS A 58 -2.73 -9.09 -13.26
CA LYS A 58 -3.63 -10.25 -13.15
C LYS A 58 -3.38 -11.17 -14.34
N MET A 59 -2.98 -12.40 -14.06
CA MET A 59 -2.75 -13.45 -15.05
C MET A 59 -3.86 -14.49 -14.94
N THR A 60 -4.44 -14.86 -16.08
CA THR A 60 -5.47 -15.91 -16.15
C THR A 60 -4.94 -17.02 -17.05
N SER A 61 -4.84 -18.24 -16.53
CA SER A 61 -4.51 -19.42 -17.35
C SER A 61 -5.66 -19.78 -18.29
N ALA A 62 -5.34 -20.50 -19.36
CA ALA A 62 -6.32 -21.10 -20.26
C ALA A 62 -7.32 -22.03 -19.54
N SER A 63 -6.94 -22.61 -18.39
CA SER A 63 -7.80 -23.46 -17.56
C SER A 63 -8.59 -22.70 -16.49
N GLY A 64 -8.55 -21.36 -16.47
CA GLY A 64 -9.35 -20.52 -15.58
C GLY A 64 -8.71 -20.18 -14.23
N ASN A 65 -7.52 -20.68 -13.92
CA ASN A 65 -6.78 -20.26 -12.72
C ASN A 65 -6.35 -18.79 -12.83
N VAL A 66 -6.58 -18.03 -11.77
CA VAL A 66 -6.22 -16.60 -11.67
C VAL A 66 -5.12 -16.45 -10.62
N TRP A 67 -4.01 -15.82 -11.00
CA TRP A 67 -2.99 -15.37 -10.05
C TRP A 67 -2.60 -13.93 -10.34
N TYR A 68 -1.97 -13.31 -9.36
CA TYR A 68 -1.50 -11.94 -9.42
C TYR A 68 0.01 -11.96 -9.31
N GLN A 69 0.68 -11.39 -10.31
CA GLN A 69 2.14 -11.35 -10.39
C GLN A 69 2.58 -9.90 -10.51
N ASN A 70 3.50 -9.48 -9.66
CA ASN A 70 4.18 -8.20 -9.89
C ASN A 70 5.03 -8.29 -11.15
N SER A 71 4.96 -7.29 -12.03
CA SER A 71 5.85 -7.16 -13.18
C SER A 71 7.30 -7.34 -12.69
N ILE A 72 8.03 -8.30 -13.29
CA ILE A 72 9.38 -8.66 -12.82
C ILE A 72 10.31 -7.45 -12.92
N GLY A 73 10.14 -6.62 -13.97
CA GLY A 73 10.89 -5.39 -14.16
C GLY A 73 10.63 -4.34 -13.08
N ASP A 74 9.37 -4.19 -12.64
CA ASP A 74 9.00 -3.22 -11.60
C ASP A 74 9.30 -3.72 -10.19
N GLY A 75 9.19 -5.03 -9.96
CA GLY A 75 9.60 -5.68 -8.71
C GLY A 75 11.09 -5.52 -8.43
N LEU A 76 11.94 -5.69 -9.45
CA LEU A 76 13.39 -5.42 -9.34
C LEU A 76 13.69 -3.94 -9.09
N ARG A 77 12.90 -3.02 -9.65
CA ARG A 77 13.06 -1.57 -9.48
C ARG A 77 12.74 -1.12 -8.04
N MET A 78 11.66 -1.66 -7.45
CA MET A 78 11.28 -1.43 -6.04
C MET A 78 12.34 -1.92 -5.04
N VAL A 79 12.94 -3.09 -5.29
CA VAL A 79 14.03 -3.61 -4.44
C VAL A 79 15.28 -2.73 -4.57
N ARG A 80 15.64 -2.30 -5.78
CA ARG A 80 16.84 -1.47 -6.00
C ARG A 80 16.77 -0.11 -5.29
N VAL A 81 15.59 0.49 -5.15
CA VAL A 81 15.41 1.74 -4.38
C VAL A 81 15.59 1.50 -2.88
N ASN A 82 15.03 0.41 -2.34
CA ASN A 82 15.17 0.07 -0.91
C ASN A 82 16.59 -0.36 -0.50
N VAL A 83 17.40 -0.90 -1.42
CA VAL A 83 18.77 -1.33 -1.09
C VAL A 83 19.74 -0.13 -1.01
N SER A 84 19.39 1.02 -1.57
CA SER A 84 20.26 2.22 -1.50
C SER A 84 20.23 2.96 -0.16
N GLU A 85 19.25 2.68 0.71
CA GLU A 85 19.12 3.34 2.03
C GLU A 85 19.82 2.59 3.17
N TYR A 86 20.50 1.46 2.91
CA TYR A 86 21.17 0.65 3.94
C TYR A 86 22.69 0.51 3.76
N PHE A 87 23.31 1.24 2.84
CA PHE A 87 24.78 1.23 2.72
C PHE A 87 25.39 2.27 3.67
N VAL A 88 25.63 1.88 4.92
CA VAL A 88 26.53 2.61 5.82
C VAL A 88 27.96 2.20 5.45
N PRO A 89 28.80 3.09 4.91
CA PRO A 89 30.19 2.75 4.65
C PRO A 89 30.93 2.59 5.98
N ILE A 90 31.66 1.47 6.11
CA ILE A 90 32.70 1.27 7.13
C ILE A 90 33.95 2.01 6.67
#